data_AF-A0A2A8H7T7-F1
#
_entry.id   AF-A0A2A8H7T7-F1
#
_cell.length_a   1.000
_cell.length_b   1.000
_cell.length_c   1.000
_cell.angle_alpha   90.00
_cell.angle_beta   90.00
_cell.angle_gamma   90.00
#
_symmetry.space_group_name_H-M   'P 1'
#
loop_
_entity.id
_entity.type
_entity.pdbx_description
1 polymer ?
#
loop_
_entity_poly.entity_id
_entity_poly.type
_entity_poly.pdbx_seq_one_letter_code
_entity_poly.pdbx_strand_id
1 'polypeptide(L)'
;MTGEKKEFPNLFIPELVPTMPITPAQEAALFNLIQQLQIAVNTYLNNPIPPNRIALQVSLANIYNYLLNEFPTQQGRDITRYSLFLTSGISIQLNPANPVDVPQIQVATTLQSLYTTLSILISEFIMTNVVRNKILNILATLVTRTSVVSGGVAGPTGATGPEGDRGPQGIQGLQGPPGPQGTQGVEGDG
;
A
#
# COMPACT_ATOMS: atom_id res chain seq x y z
N MET A 1 -15.78 1.43 50.81
CA MET A 1 -16.08 1.45 49.36
C MET A 1 -14.79 1.79 48.65
N THR A 2 -13.98 0.77 48.36
CA THR A 2 -12.66 0.88 47.75
C THR A 2 -12.86 0.82 46.24
N GLY A 3 -12.53 1.90 45.54
CA GLY A 3 -12.62 1.97 44.08
C GLY A 3 -11.49 1.16 43.46
N GLU A 4 -11.78 -0.06 43.02
CA GLU A 4 -10.92 -0.80 42.11
C GLU A 4 -10.81 -0.02 40.79
N LYS A 5 -9.67 0.65 40.58
CA LYS A 5 -9.19 0.90 39.24
C LYS A 5 -8.93 -0.46 38.61
N LYS A 6 -9.84 -0.91 37.74
CA LYS A 6 -9.54 -1.96 36.76
C LYS A 6 -8.48 -1.39 35.83
N GLU A 7 -7.22 -1.49 36.22
CA GLU A 7 -6.10 -1.47 35.30
C GLU A 7 -6.34 -2.65 34.35
N PHE A 8 -6.74 -2.37 33.12
CA PHE A 8 -6.83 -3.39 32.08
C PHE A 8 -5.39 -3.83 31.80
N PRO A 9 -4.98 -5.05 32.21
CA PRO A 9 -3.61 -5.50 31.98
C PRO A 9 -3.44 -5.70 30.48
N ASN A 10 -2.47 -5.02 29.88
CA ASN A 10 -1.98 -5.22 28.52
C ASN A 10 -3.01 -5.86 27.56
N LEU A 11 -3.93 -5.05 27.03
CA LEU A 11 -4.50 -5.41 25.74
C LEU A 11 -3.32 -5.47 24.77
N PHE A 12 -2.84 -6.68 24.49
CA PHE A 12 -2.13 -6.98 23.25
C PHE A 12 -3.12 -6.63 22.14
N ILE A 13 -3.15 -5.38 21.73
CA ILE A 13 -3.65 -5.00 20.42
C ILE A 13 -2.56 -5.53 19.50
N PRO A 14 -2.82 -6.58 18.69
CA PRO A 14 -1.84 -7.04 17.72
C PRO A 14 -1.71 -5.92 16.70
N GLU A 15 -0.71 -5.08 16.86
CA GLU A 15 -0.31 -4.16 15.80
C GLU A 15 0.26 -5.03 14.67
N LEU A 16 -0.19 -4.81 13.44
CA LEU A 16 0.40 -5.44 12.25
C LEU A 16 1.81 -4.86 12.08
N VAL A 17 2.77 -5.42 12.81
CA VAL A 17 4.18 -5.04 12.71
C VAL A 17 4.70 -5.62 11.41
N PRO A 18 5.18 -4.80 10.45
CA PRO A 18 5.74 -5.32 9.21
C PRO A 18 6.90 -6.27 9.51
N THR A 19 6.85 -7.47 8.94
CA THR A 19 7.76 -8.57 9.29
C THR A 19 8.79 -8.89 8.22
N MET A 20 8.59 -8.41 6.98
CA MET A 20 9.39 -8.84 5.83
C MET A 20 10.19 -7.69 5.21
N PRO A 21 11.53 -7.66 5.35
CA PRO A 21 12.35 -6.65 4.70
C PRO A 21 12.40 -6.86 3.18
N ILE A 22 12.32 -5.75 2.45
CA ILE A 22 12.56 -5.72 1.00
C ILE A 22 13.58 -4.63 0.64
N THR A 23 14.30 -4.85 -0.44
CA THR A 23 15.33 -3.92 -0.93
C THR A 23 14.71 -2.76 -1.70
N PRO A 24 15.39 -1.61 -1.85
CA PRO A 24 14.89 -0.50 -2.69
C PRO A 24 14.61 -0.90 -4.15
N ALA A 25 15.37 -1.85 -4.70
CA ALA A 25 15.13 -2.39 -6.04
C ALA A 25 13.82 -3.19 -6.08
N GLN A 26 13.57 -4.01 -5.05
CA GLN A 26 12.30 -4.71 -4.88
C GLN A 26 11.13 -3.74 -4.71
N GLU A 27 11.27 -2.68 -3.90
CA GLU A 27 10.24 -1.64 -3.77
C GLU A 27 9.86 -1.02 -5.12
N ALA A 28 10.86 -0.62 -5.91
CA ALA A 28 10.66 0.00 -7.21
C ALA A 28 10.01 -0.96 -8.21
N ALA A 29 10.45 -2.22 -8.24
CA ALA A 29 9.88 -3.26 -9.09
C ALA A 29 8.41 -3.53 -8.73
N LEU A 30 8.10 -3.68 -7.45
CA LEU A 30 6.75 -3.89 -6.95
C LEU A 30 5.84 -2.71 -7.31
N PHE A 31 6.30 -1.47 -7.11
CA PHE A 31 5.54 -0.29 -7.49
C PHE A 31 5.23 -0.26 -9.01
N ASN A 32 6.20 -0.57 -9.85
CA ASN A 32 6.00 -0.64 -11.31
C ASN A 32 4.99 -1.73 -11.70
N LEU A 33 5.05 -2.90 -11.07
CA LEU A 33 4.10 -3.98 -11.30
C LEU A 33 2.67 -3.58 -10.93
N ILE A 34 2.48 -2.90 -9.78
CA ILE A 34 1.16 -2.42 -9.36
C ILE A 34 0.63 -1.31 -10.26
N GLN A 35 1.49 -0.42 -10.78
CA GLN A 35 1.09 0.57 -11.79
C GLN A 35 0.66 -0.09 -13.10
N GLN A 36 1.38 -1.10 -13.58
CA GLN A 36 1.01 -1.85 -14.78
C GLN A 36 -0.34 -2.57 -14.60
N LEU A 37 -0.58 -3.13 -13.42
CA LEU A 37 -1.87 -3.73 -13.07
C LEU A 37 -3.00 -2.70 -13.15
N GLN A 38 -2.79 -1.51 -12.59
CA GLN A 38 -3.78 -0.43 -12.66
C GLN A 38 -4.17 -0.10 -14.10
N ILE A 39 -3.19 0.06 -14.98
CA ILE A 39 -3.41 0.36 -16.41
C ILE A 39 -4.19 -0.78 -17.08
N ALA A 40 -3.74 -2.02 -16.89
CA ALA A 40 -4.34 -3.17 -17.55
C ALA A 40 -5.78 -3.43 -17.08
N VAL A 41 -6.04 -3.31 -15.77
CA VAL A 41 -7.39 -3.43 -15.19
C VAL A 41 -8.31 -2.37 -15.76
N ASN A 42 -7.90 -1.10 -15.75
CA ASN A 42 -8.73 -0.01 -16.27
C ASN A 42 -9.07 -0.20 -17.74
N THR A 43 -8.11 -0.66 -18.53
CA THR A 43 -8.27 -0.92 -19.96
C THR A 43 -9.24 -2.08 -20.22
N TYR A 44 -9.10 -3.18 -19.48
CA TYR A 44 -10.01 -4.33 -19.55
C TYR A 44 -11.44 -3.99 -19.09
N LEU A 45 -11.59 -3.29 -17.97
CA LEU A 45 -12.91 -2.94 -17.44
C LEU A 45 -13.67 -1.97 -18.34
N ASN A 46 -12.97 -1.08 -19.04
CA ASN A 46 -13.61 -0.17 -19.99
C ASN A 46 -14.00 -0.88 -21.31
N ASN A 47 -13.23 -1.89 -21.74
CA ASN A 47 -13.46 -2.60 -22.99
C ASN A 47 -12.87 -4.02 -22.94
N PRO A 48 -13.66 -5.08 -22.61
CA PRO A 48 -13.15 -6.42 -22.35
C PRO A 48 -12.87 -7.25 -23.62
N ILE A 49 -12.27 -6.64 -24.64
CA ILE A 49 -11.84 -7.32 -25.87
C ILE A 49 -10.58 -8.18 -25.65
N PRO A 50 -10.30 -9.17 -26.53
CA PRO A 50 -9.17 -10.09 -26.34
C PRO A 50 -7.81 -9.43 -26.09
N PRO A 51 -7.40 -8.35 -26.79
CA PRO A 51 -6.12 -7.68 -26.51
C PRO A 51 -6.04 -7.12 -25.08
N ASN A 52 -7.11 -6.51 -24.58
CA ASN A 52 -7.16 -5.92 -23.24
C ASN A 52 -7.19 -7.00 -22.15
N ARG A 53 -7.85 -8.11 -22.44
CA ARG A 53 -7.83 -9.32 -21.59
C ARG A 53 -6.41 -9.90 -21.50
N ILE A 54 -5.70 -10.02 -22.62
CA ILE A 54 -4.32 -10.50 -22.67
C ILE A 54 -3.39 -9.56 -21.88
N ALA A 55 -3.55 -8.23 -22.04
CA ALA A 55 -2.75 -7.27 -21.29
C ALA A 55 -2.93 -7.42 -19.77
N LEU A 56 -4.17 -7.64 -19.31
CA LEU A 56 -4.44 -7.94 -17.90
C LEU A 56 -3.80 -9.26 -17.45
N GLN A 57 -3.92 -10.31 -18.26
CA GLN A 57 -3.30 -11.61 -17.96
C GLN A 57 -1.77 -11.50 -17.83
N VAL A 58 -1.11 -10.76 -18.73
CA VAL A 58 0.34 -10.51 -18.67
C VAL A 58 0.72 -9.75 -17.40
N SER A 59 -0.04 -8.72 -17.04
CA SER A 59 0.23 -7.97 -15.80
C SER A 59 0.13 -8.86 -14.55
N LEU A 60 -0.90 -9.72 -14.47
CA LEU A 60 -1.07 -10.67 -13.38
C LEU A 60 0.07 -11.71 -13.34
N ALA A 61 0.48 -12.22 -14.50
CA ALA A 61 1.61 -13.15 -14.60
C ALA A 61 2.92 -12.51 -14.13
N ASN A 62 3.15 -11.24 -14.44
CA ASN A 62 4.35 -10.53 -13.99
C ASN A 62 4.37 -10.37 -12.46
N ILE A 63 3.22 -10.06 -11.84
CA ILE A 63 3.11 -10.03 -10.37
C ILE A 63 3.36 -11.42 -9.78
N TYR A 64 2.71 -12.45 -10.33
CA TYR A 64 2.90 -13.83 -9.89
C TYR A 64 4.38 -14.22 -9.92
N ASN A 65 5.06 -14.00 -11.05
CA ASN A 65 6.47 -14.35 -11.23
C ASN A 65 7.38 -13.55 -10.28
N TYR A 66 7.11 -12.27 -10.09
CA TYR A 66 7.84 -11.45 -9.13
C TYR A 66 7.71 -12.00 -7.71
N LEU A 67 6.48 -12.24 -7.24
CA LEU A 67 6.24 -12.80 -5.91
C LEU A 67 6.85 -14.20 -5.75
N LEU A 68 6.81 -14.99 -6.82
CA LEU A 68 7.39 -16.33 -6.83
C LEU A 68 8.92 -16.28 -6.73
N ASN A 69 9.58 -15.38 -7.44
CA ASN A 69 11.04 -15.37 -7.55
C ASN A 69 11.73 -14.58 -6.43
N GLU A 70 11.13 -13.47 -6.00
CA GLU A 70 11.75 -12.58 -5.01
C GLU A 70 11.56 -13.06 -3.56
N PHE A 71 10.57 -13.92 -3.31
CA PHE A 71 10.24 -14.39 -1.95
C PHE A 71 10.26 -15.93 -1.83
N PRO A 72 11.40 -16.60 -2.02
CA PRO A 72 11.50 -18.06 -2.00
C PRO A 72 11.53 -18.69 -0.60
N THR A 73 11.78 -17.91 0.45
CA THR A 73 11.87 -18.39 1.84
C THR A 73 10.51 -18.85 2.36
N GLN A 74 10.48 -19.67 3.42
CA GLN A 74 9.22 -20.13 4.01
C GLN A 74 8.32 -18.95 4.43
N GLN A 75 8.86 -17.99 5.17
CA GLN A 75 8.13 -16.78 5.55
C GLN A 75 7.65 -16.00 4.31
N GLY A 76 8.51 -15.87 3.28
CA GLY A 76 8.20 -15.30 1.97
C GLY A 76 6.98 -15.96 1.32
N ARG A 77 6.98 -17.28 1.29
CA ARG A 77 5.87 -18.08 0.76
C ARG A 77 4.61 -17.92 1.59
N ASP A 78 4.71 -17.92 2.90
CA ASP A 78 3.54 -17.84 3.77
C ASP A 78 2.77 -16.53 3.56
N ILE A 79 3.45 -15.39 3.45
CA ILE A 79 2.76 -14.11 3.23
C ILE A 79 2.30 -13.91 1.78
N THR A 80 3.00 -14.51 0.79
CA THR A 80 2.67 -14.33 -0.64
C THR A 80 1.67 -15.35 -1.17
N ARG A 81 1.43 -16.47 -0.47
CA ARG A 81 0.65 -17.61 -0.96
C ARG A 81 -0.74 -17.24 -1.47
N TYR A 82 -1.48 -16.40 -0.75
CA TYR A 82 -2.83 -16.03 -1.16
C TYR A 82 -2.83 -15.11 -2.39
N SER A 83 -1.89 -14.16 -2.47
CA SER A 83 -1.67 -13.34 -3.67
C SER A 83 -1.30 -14.20 -4.89
N LEU A 84 -0.43 -15.20 -4.72
CA LEU A 84 -0.05 -16.16 -5.77
C LEU A 84 -1.26 -16.98 -6.25
N PHE A 85 -2.09 -17.47 -5.33
CA PHE A 85 -3.32 -18.19 -5.66
C PHE A 85 -4.28 -17.32 -6.47
N LEU A 86 -4.54 -16.08 -6.04
CA LEU A 86 -5.48 -15.18 -6.71
C LEU A 86 -4.99 -14.72 -8.08
N THR A 87 -3.72 -14.36 -8.21
CA THR A 87 -3.13 -13.97 -9.51
C THR A 87 -3.20 -15.11 -10.54
N SER A 88 -2.91 -16.34 -10.12
CA SER A 88 -3.07 -17.54 -10.96
C SER A 88 -4.54 -17.79 -11.30
N GLY A 89 -5.44 -17.74 -10.30
CA GLY A 89 -6.87 -17.98 -10.49
C GLY A 89 -7.53 -17.00 -11.45
N ILE A 90 -7.22 -15.70 -11.35
CA ILE A 90 -7.73 -14.68 -12.29
C ILE A 90 -7.15 -14.91 -13.69
N SER A 91 -5.86 -15.26 -13.78
CA SER A 91 -5.23 -15.54 -15.08
C SER A 91 -5.87 -16.72 -15.81
N ILE A 92 -6.34 -17.73 -15.07
CA ILE A 92 -7.09 -18.87 -15.62
C ILE A 92 -8.48 -18.43 -16.07
N GLN A 93 -9.19 -17.60 -15.29
CA GLN A 93 -10.50 -17.08 -15.68
C GLN A 93 -10.41 -16.30 -17.00
N LEU A 94 -9.35 -15.50 -17.18
CA LEU A 94 -9.10 -14.70 -18.38
C LEU A 94 -8.62 -15.50 -19.62
N ASN A 95 -8.46 -16.82 -19.52
CA ASN A 95 -7.93 -17.64 -20.61
C ASN A 95 -8.84 -17.53 -21.87
N PRO A 96 -8.31 -17.21 -23.06
CA PRO A 96 -9.07 -17.17 -24.32
C PRO A 96 -9.74 -18.48 -24.72
N ALA A 97 -9.28 -19.62 -24.19
CA ALA A 97 -9.95 -20.91 -24.37
C ALA A 97 -11.28 -21.01 -23.59
N ASN A 98 -11.53 -20.10 -22.63
CA ASN A 98 -12.85 -19.93 -22.05
C ASN A 98 -13.73 -19.20 -23.08
N PRO A 99 -14.92 -19.74 -23.41
CA PRO A 99 -15.84 -19.11 -24.35
C PRO A 99 -16.14 -17.67 -23.91
N VAL A 100 -16.49 -16.84 -24.89
CA VAL A 100 -16.49 -15.36 -24.92
C VAL A 100 -17.28 -14.65 -23.80
N ASP A 101 -17.87 -15.38 -22.85
CA ASP A 101 -18.72 -14.87 -21.77
C ASP A 101 -18.10 -15.08 -20.37
N VAL A 102 -16.81 -14.84 -20.17
CA VAL A 102 -16.28 -14.72 -18.80
C VAL A 102 -17.00 -13.53 -18.16
N PRO A 103 -17.85 -13.70 -17.13
CA PRO A 103 -18.64 -12.61 -16.60
C PRO A 103 -17.69 -11.54 -16.05
N GLN A 104 -17.69 -10.36 -16.65
CA GLN A 104 -16.82 -9.25 -16.25
C GLN A 104 -16.97 -8.93 -14.75
N ILE A 105 -18.18 -9.12 -14.22
CA ILE A 105 -18.52 -9.01 -12.80
C ILE A 105 -17.71 -10.02 -11.95
N GLN A 106 -17.59 -11.28 -12.38
CA GLN A 106 -16.85 -12.30 -11.63
C GLN A 106 -15.35 -11.99 -11.60
N VAL A 107 -14.79 -11.51 -12.72
CA VAL A 107 -13.41 -11.02 -12.78
C VAL A 107 -13.23 -9.82 -11.84
N ALA A 108 -14.16 -8.86 -11.86
CA ALA A 108 -14.12 -7.67 -11.00
C ALA A 108 -14.19 -8.04 -9.50
N THR A 109 -15.02 -9.01 -9.12
CA THR A 109 -15.11 -9.50 -7.73
C THR A 109 -13.83 -10.21 -7.30
N THR A 110 -13.25 -11.06 -8.15
CA THR A 110 -11.99 -11.75 -7.81
C THR A 110 -10.81 -10.76 -7.74
N LEU A 111 -10.81 -9.73 -8.58
CA LEU A 111 -9.85 -8.63 -8.52
C LEU A 111 -9.94 -7.84 -7.21
N GLN A 112 -11.13 -7.63 -6.64
CA GLN A 112 -11.27 -7.01 -5.32
C GLN A 112 -10.54 -7.81 -4.24
N SER A 113 -10.75 -9.12 -4.20
CA SER A 113 -10.02 -10.01 -3.27
C SER A 113 -8.51 -9.91 -3.46
N LEU A 114 -8.04 -9.81 -4.71
CA LEU A 114 -6.62 -9.62 -4.99
C LEU A 114 -6.11 -8.29 -4.43
N TYR A 115 -6.80 -7.18 -4.63
CA TYR A 115 -6.35 -5.86 -4.14
C TYR A 115 -6.34 -5.80 -2.62
N THR A 116 -7.33 -6.37 -1.96
CA THR A 116 -7.35 -6.48 -0.50
C THR A 116 -6.17 -7.31 0.00
N THR A 117 -5.91 -8.45 -0.63
CA THR A 117 -4.78 -9.31 -0.26
C THR A 117 -3.43 -8.63 -0.51
N LEU A 118 -3.28 -7.93 -1.64
CA LEU A 118 -2.08 -7.15 -1.92
C LEU A 118 -1.92 -6.02 -0.90
N SER A 119 -3.00 -5.36 -0.46
CA SER A 119 -2.92 -4.31 0.57
C SER A 119 -2.41 -4.86 1.91
N ILE A 120 -2.87 -6.06 2.30
CA ILE A 120 -2.38 -6.78 3.47
C ILE A 120 -0.90 -7.12 3.28
N LEU A 121 -0.52 -7.69 2.13
CA LEU A 121 0.87 -8.03 1.81
C LEU A 121 1.80 -6.81 1.86
N ILE A 122 1.36 -5.65 1.37
CA ILE A 122 2.13 -4.39 1.46
C ILE A 122 2.33 -3.95 2.92
N SER A 123 1.39 -4.28 3.80
CA SER A 123 1.51 -3.98 5.23
C SER A 123 2.51 -4.90 5.93
N GLU A 124 2.76 -6.10 5.40
CA GLU A 124 3.79 -7.03 5.89
C GLU A 124 5.21 -6.60 5.51
N PHE A 125 5.38 -5.78 4.48
CA PHE A 125 6.70 -5.34 4.03
C PHE A 125 7.28 -4.19 4.85
N ILE A 126 8.51 -4.36 5.32
CA ILE A 126 9.35 -3.28 5.85
C ILE A 126 9.92 -2.53 4.63
N MET A 127 9.31 -1.39 4.32
CA MET A 127 9.61 -0.57 3.14
C MET A 127 9.40 0.93 3.43
N THR A 128 9.81 1.81 2.52
CA THR A 128 9.61 3.25 2.70
C THR A 128 8.14 3.67 2.71
N ASN A 129 7.77 4.61 3.59
CA ASN A 129 6.39 5.15 3.66
C ASN A 129 5.93 5.79 2.35
N VAL A 130 6.86 6.38 1.59
CA VAL A 130 6.56 7.02 0.30
C VAL A 130 6.07 5.98 -0.72
N VAL A 131 6.81 4.88 -0.90
CA VAL A 131 6.44 3.84 -1.87
C VAL A 131 5.22 3.06 -1.39
N ARG A 132 5.15 2.73 -0.09
CA ARG A 132 3.99 2.09 0.54
C ARG A 132 2.71 2.86 0.23
N ASN A 133 2.68 4.15 0.53
CA ASN A 133 1.48 4.97 0.34
C ASN A 133 1.09 5.10 -1.14
N LYS A 134 2.06 5.18 -2.06
CA LYS A 134 1.78 5.17 -3.50
C LYS A 134 1.09 3.87 -3.93
N ILE A 135 1.59 2.73 -3.48
CA ILE A 135 1.00 1.42 -3.80
C ILE A 135 -0.41 1.32 -3.21
N LEU A 136 -0.58 1.63 -1.92
CA LEU A 136 -1.89 1.53 -1.25
C LEU A 136 -2.94 2.46 -1.89
N ASN A 137 -2.56 3.67 -2.31
CA ASN A 137 -3.46 4.57 -3.04
C ASN A 137 -3.92 3.98 -4.39
N ILE A 138 -3.02 3.31 -5.12
CA ILE A 138 -3.39 2.62 -6.37
C ILE A 138 -4.38 1.49 -6.08
N LEU A 139 -4.09 0.65 -5.07
CA LEU A 139 -4.95 -0.47 -4.71
C LEU A 139 -6.34 0.00 -4.25
N ALA A 140 -6.41 1.04 -3.42
CA ALA A 140 -7.68 1.63 -2.98
C ALA A 140 -8.51 2.19 -4.16
N THR A 141 -7.84 2.83 -5.12
CA THR A 141 -8.48 3.31 -6.36
C THR A 141 -9.03 2.14 -7.17
N LEU A 142 -8.28 1.04 -7.29
CA LEU A 142 -8.70 -0.14 -8.03
C LEU A 142 -9.89 -0.86 -7.38
N VAL A 143 -9.94 -0.92 -6.05
CA VAL A 143 -11.10 -1.44 -5.29
C VAL A 143 -12.36 -0.62 -5.61
N THR A 144 -12.26 0.71 -5.61
CA THR A 144 -13.40 1.59 -5.96
C THR A 144 -13.84 1.38 -7.41
N ARG A 145 -12.89 1.17 -8.33
CA ARG A 145 -13.19 0.95 -9.75
C ARG A 145 -13.94 -0.36 -9.98
N THR A 146 -13.52 -1.45 -9.32
CA THR A 146 -14.17 -2.75 -9.49
C THR A 146 -15.50 -2.86 -8.75
N SER A 147 -15.69 -2.16 -7.63
CA SER A 147 -16.98 -2.16 -6.91
C SER A 147 -18.12 -1.54 -7.73
N VAL A 148 -17.83 -0.54 -8.56
CA VAL A 148 -18.77 0.05 -9.53
C VAL A 148 -19.21 -0.98 -10.57
N VAL A 149 -18.30 -1.85 -11.02
CA VAL A 149 -18.62 -2.91 -12.00
C VAL A 149 -19.43 -4.04 -11.37
N SER A 150 -19.16 -4.38 -10.10
CA SER A 150 -19.84 -5.47 -9.39
C SER A 150 -21.22 -5.11 -8.82
N GLY A 151 -21.74 -3.90 -9.04
CA GLY A 151 -23.07 -3.50 -8.57
C GLY A 151 -23.14 -3.06 -7.10
N GLY A 152 -22.06 -2.54 -6.53
CA GLY A 152 -22.13 -1.72 -5.31
C GLY A 152 -22.61 -2.43 -4.05
N VAL A 153 -21.92 -3.47 -3.59
CA VAL A 153 -21.80 -3.68 -2.14
C VAL A 153 -20.47 -3.07 -1.72
N ALA A 154 -20.53 -1.83 -1.21
CA ALA A 154 -19.38 -1.28 -0.52
C ALA A 154 -19.02 -2.22 0.63
N GLY A 155 -17.82 -2.81 0.60
CA GLY A 155 -17.27 -3.47 1.77
C GLY A 155 -17.17 -2.46 2.93
N PRO A 156 -17.20 -2.91 4.19
CA PRO A 156 -17.04 -2.00 5.32
C PRO A 156 -15.77 -1.18 5.10
N THR A 157 -15.85 0.14 5.24
CA THR A 157 -14.69 1.01 5.26
C THR A 157 -13.74 0.48 6.34
N GLY A 158 -12.50 0.17 5.97
CA GLY A 158 -11.47 -0.23 6.93
C GLY A 158 -11.32 0.84 8.00
N ALA A 159 -10.93 0.45 9.23
CA ALA A 159 -10.70 1.41 10.30
C ALA A 159 -9.71 2.49 9.83
N THR A 160 -10.03 3.76 10.11
CA THR A 160 -9.08 4.87 9.89
C THR A 160 -7.77 4.54 10.60
N GLY A 161 -6.64 4.63 9.89
CA GLY A 161 -5.33 4.40 10.50
C GLY A 161 -5.09 5.36 11.68
N PRO A 162 -4.23 4.99 12.65
CA PRO A 162 -3.90 5.87 13.76
C PRO A 162 -3.32 7.20 13.25
N GLU A 163 -3.62 8.29 13.93
CA GLU A 163 -2.99 9.59 13.69
C GLU A 163 -1.48 9.45 13.93
N GLY A 164 -0.65 9.97 13.02
CA GLY A 164 0.80 9.88 13.13
C GLY A 164 1.32 10.63 14.36
N ASP A 165 2.34 10.09 15.02
CA ASP A 165 2.96 10.71 16.19
C ASP A 165 3.40 12.15 15.92
N ARG A 166 3.19 13.03 16.91
CA ARG A 166 3.70 14.40 16.86
C ARG A 166 5.22 14.38 16.72
N GLY A 167 5.75 15.06 15.71
CA GLY A 167 7.20 15.17 15.50
C GLY A 167 7.94 15.72 16.73
N PRO A 168 9.23 15.38 16.90
CA PRO A 168 10.02 15.83 18.05
C PRO A 168 10.08 17.37 18.10
N GLN A 169 10.09 17.92 19.32
CA GLN A 169 10.28 19.35 19.51
C GLN A 169 11.65 19.79 18.96
N GLY A 170 11.66 20.89 18.19
CA GLY A 170 12.89 21.43 17.61
C GLY A 170 13.93 21.78 18.68
N ILE A 171 15.21 21.60 18.36
CA ILE A 171 16.33 21.97 19.22
C ILE A 171 16.29 23.47 19.56
N GLN A 172 16.65 23.83 20.79
CA GLN A 172 16.73 25.22 21.21
C GLN A 172 17.81 25.96 20.40
N GLY A 173 17.48 27.15 19.89
CA GLY A 173 18.42 27.98 19.12
C GLY A 173 19.64 28.37 19.94
N LEU A 174 20.81 28.44 19.29
CA LEU A 174 22.05 28.89 19.90
C LEU A 174 21.93 30.34 20.38
N GLN A 175 22.61 30.67 21.48
CA GLN A 175 22.67 32.03 22.00
C GLN A 175 23.31 32.97 20.97
N GLY A 176 22.70 34.14 20.77
CA GLY A 176 23.22 35.15 19.86
C GLY A 176 24.61 35.66 20.29
N PRO A 177 25.43 36.18 19.35
CA PRO A 177 26.73 36.73 19.67
C PRO A 177 26.61 37.96 20.61
N PRO A 178 27.66 38.27 21.40
CA PRO A 178 27.71 39.50 22.19
C PRO A 178 27.50 40.76 21.33
N GLY A 179 26.80 41.74 21.88
CA GLY A 179 26.57 43.02 21.20
C GLY A 179 27.86 43.83 20.99
N PRO A 180 27.90 44.72 19.99
CA PRO A 180 29.04 45.60 19.76
C PRO A 180 29.23 46.56 20.95
N GLN A 181 30.49 46.88 21.26
CA GLN A 181 30.84 47.87 22.28
C GLN A 181 30.35 49.27 21.85
N GLY A 182 29.71 49.99 22.77
CA GLY A 182 29.20 51.34 22.52
C GLY A 182 30.31 52.33 22.18
N THR A 183 30.03 53.25 21.26
CA THR A 183 30.93 54.34 20.89
C THR A 183 31.11 55.30 22.07
N GLN A 184 32.36 55.65 22.36
CA GLN A 184 32.71 56.64 23.38
C GLN A 184 32.17 58.03 22.97
N GLY A 185 31.38 58.66 23.83
CA GLY A 185 30.94 60.04 23.65
C GLY A 185 32.08 61.02 23.91
N VAL A 186 32.24 62.01 23.04
CA VAL A 186 33.08 63.21 23.24
C VAL A 186 32.15 64.40 22.96
N GLU A 187 31.60 64.99 24.02
CA GLU A 187 32.09 66.15 24.80
C GLU A 187 31.76 67.47 24.06
N GLY A 188 30.87 68.25 24.68
CA GLY A 188 30.37 69.51 24.14
C GLY A 188 31.30 70.66 24.49
N ASP A 189 31.54 71.53 23.51
CA ASP A 189 32.35 72.72 23.66
C ASP A 189 31.45 73.96 23.52
N GLY A 190 31.48 74.82 24.55
CA GLY A 190 31.21 76.27 24.54
C GLY A 190 29.88 76.80 23.99
#